data_AF-A0A966GVT6-F1
#
_entry.id   AF-A0A966GVT6-F1
#
_cell.length_a   1.000
_cell.length_b   1.000
_cell.length_c   1.000
_cell.angle_alpha   90.00
_cell.angle_beta   90.00
_cell.angle_gamma   90.00
#
_symmetry.space_group_name_H-M   'P 1'
#
loop_
_entity.id
_entity.type
_entity.pdbx_description
1 polymer ?
#
loop_
_entity_poly.entity_id
_entity_poly.type
_entity_poly.pdbx_seq_one_letter_code
_entity_poly.pdbx_strand_id
1 'polypeptide(L)'
;MGLLDRLLGKHKQENPPVHPVSKEEFSEMIRQTIAWYQEVACPCAFPRFIQYTRIDCVDWGKSFSMYETEMIIAHALTFYIKGNEQGEGAIYSCKKCSSTFQFGWSDFSIHVSRSYFKPLQLNATQVGADAQTPIPYYGGFSGHALPDQQLFRHVDAPAFITYIRALKS
;
A
#
# COMPACT_ATOMS: atom_id res chain seq x y z
N MET A 1 -42.68 -13.30 -3.23
CA MET A 1 -41.25 -13.65 -3.45
C MET A 1 -40.97 -14.92 -2.67
N GLY A 2 -40.59 -15.99 -3.38
CA GLY A 2 -40.47 -17.33 -2.80
C GLY A 2 -39.09 -17.60 -2.21
N LEU A 3 -39.01 -18.59 -1.31
CA LEU A 3 -37.76 -19.09 -0.70
C LEU A 3 -36.70 -19.48 -1.74
N LEU A 4 -37.13 -19.92 -2.93
CA LEU A 4 -36.29 -20.24 -4.09
C LEU A 4 -35.58 -19.01 -4.70
N ASP A 5 -36.20 -17.83 -4.71
CA ASP A 5 -35.58 -16.60 -5.23
C ASP A 5 -34.44 -16.10 -4.34
N ARG A 6 -34.51 -16.40 -3.03
CA ARG A 6 -33.45 -16.10 -2.05
C ARG A 6 -32.27 -17.07 -2.14
N LEU A 7 -32.53 -18.34 -2.47
CA LEU A 7 -31.49 -19.38 -2.58
C LEU A 7 -30.74 -19.32 -3.92
N LEU A 8 -31.43 -18.94 -5.00
CA LEU A 8 -30.82 -18.73 -6.32
C LEU A 8 -30.21 -17.33 -6.46
N GLY A 9 -29.77 -16.75 -5.34
CA GLY A 9 -29.25 -15.39 -5.23
C GLY A 9 -28.55 -14.97 -6.50
N LYS A 10 -29.27 -14.24 -7.36
CA LYS A 10 -28.68 -13.45 -8.43
C LYS A 10 -27.95 -12.33 -7.71
N HIS A 11 -26.83 -12.66 -7.08
CA HIS A 11 -25.78 -11.71 -6.88
C HIS A 11 -25.52 -11.17 -8.27
N LYS A 12 -26.01 -9.96 -8.53
CA LYS A 12 -25.44 -9.11 -9.56
C LYS A 12 -23.95 -9.16 -9.25
N GLN A 13 -23.21 -9.96 -10.01
CA GLN A 13 -21.78 -9.81 -10.08
C GLN A 13 -21.64 -8.40 -10.63
N GLU A 14 -21.49 -7.41 -9.74
CA GLU A 14 -21.05 -6.10 -10.15
C GLU A 14 -19.78 -6.39 -10.94
N ASN A 15 -19.80 -6.01 -12.23
CA ASN A 15 -18.62 -6.16 -13.07
C ASN A 15 -17.45 -5.56 -12.27
N PRO A 16 -16.31 -6.26 -12.20
CA PRO A 16 -15.17 -5.74 -11.46
C PRO A 16 -14.93 -4.29 -11.91
N PRO A 17 -14.63 -3.37 -10.98
CA PRO A 17 -14.42 -1.98 -11.32
C PRO A 17 -13.48 -1.89 -12.52
N VAL A 18 -13.91 -1.17 -13.55
CA VAL A 18 -13.07 -0.98 -14.74
C VAL A 18 -11.92 -0.09 -14.31
N HIS A 19 -10.75 -0.70 -14.14
CA HIS A 19 -9.52 0.02 -13.87
C HIS A 19 -9.03 0.65 -15.19
N PRO A 20 -8.96 1.99 -15.30
CA PRO A 20 -8.55 2.66 -16.54
C PRO A 20 -7.07 2.45 -16.90
N VAL A 21 -6.27 1.91 -15.98
CA VAL A 21 -4.88 1.50 -16.21
C VAL A 21 -4.74 0.03 -15.85
N SER A 22 -3.83 -0.71 -16.49
CA SER A 22 -3.55 -2.11 -16.17
C SER A 22 -2.73 -2.29 -14.88
N LYS A 23 -2.60 -3.52 -14.39
CA LYS A 23 -1.73 -3.86 -13.26
C LYS A 23 -0.28 -3.44 -13.54
N GLU A 24 0.18 -3.71 -14.76
CA GLU A 24 1.52 -3.43 -15.23
C GLU A 24 1.76 -1.92 -15.31
N GLU A 25 0.80 -1.17 -15.88
CA GLU A 25 0.86 0.29 -15.94
C GLU A 25 0.90 0.92 -14.55
N PHE A 26 0.05 0.46 -13.64
CA PHE A 26 0.06 0.94 -12.26
C PHE A 26 1.37 0.60 -11.54
N SER A 27 1.87 -0.63 -11.68
CA SER A 27 3.15 -1.05 -11.10
C SER A 27 4.31 -0.19 -11.61
N GLU A 28 4.30 0.17 -12.89
CA GLU A 28 5.28 1.08 -13.49
C GLU A 28 5.17 2.50 -12.91
N MET A 29 3.95 3.02 -12.72
CA MET A 29 3.74 4.31 -12.06
C MET A 29 4.29 4.33 -10.61
N ILE A 30 4.13 3.23 -9.87
CA ILE A 30 4.72 3.06 -8.53
C ILE A 30 6.24 3.03 -8.62
N ARG A 31 6.81 2.21 -9.51
CA ARG A 31 8.27 2.11 -9.70
C ARG A 31 8.90 3.47 -9.99
N GLN A 32 8.31 4.24 -10.91
CA GLN A 32 8.73 5.60 -11.23
C GLN A 32 8.61 6.54 -10.02
N THR A 33 7.59 6.35 -9.18
CA THR A 33 7.43 7.14 -7.96
C THR A 33 8.52 6.85 -6.93
N ILE A 34 8.88 5.57 -6.74
CA ILE A 34 9.98 5.22 -5.85
C ILE A 34 11.31 5.76 -6.39
N ALA A 35 11.54 5.70 -7.71
CA ALA A 35 12.71 6.33 -8.34
C ALA A 35 12.74 7.84 -8.11
N TRP A 36 11.61 8.53 -8.32
CA TRP A 36 11.47 9.96 -8.06
C TRP A 36 11.78 10.33 -6.61
N TYR A 37 11.36 9.53 -5.61
CA TYR A 37 11.75 9.76 -4.22
C TYR A 37 13.26 9.76 -4.01
N GLN A 38 14.02 8.93 -4.75
CA GLN A 38 15.48 8.86 -4.65
C GLN A 38 16.17 10.08 -5.26
N GLU A 39 15.60 10.62 -6.33
CA GLU A 39 16.08 11.84 -7.00
C GLU A 39 15.86 13.06 -6.12
N VAL A 40 14.66 13.20 -5.53
CA VAL A 40 14.29 14.38 -4.75
C VAL A 40 14.83 14.33 -3.32
N ALA A 41 14.69 13.19 -2.64
CA ALA A 41 15.12 13.02 -1.25
C ALA A 41 15.35 11.53 -0.94
N CYS A 42 14.50 10.93 -0.13
CA CYS A 42 14.54 9.51 0.22
C CYS A 42 13.10 9.06 0.44
N PRO A 43 12.68 7.83 0.11
CA PRO A 43 11.33 7.34 0.44
C PRO A 43 10.95 7.57 1.92
N CYS A 44 11.91 7.47 2.84
CA CYS A 44 11.72 7.72 4.27
C CYS A 44 11.38 9.20 4.60
N ALA A 45 11.60 10.13 3.68
CA ALA A 45 11.28 11.55 3.83
C ALA A 45 9.82 11.88 3.43
N PHE A 46 9.04 10.88 2.99
CA PHE A 46 7.66 11.06 2.53
C PHE A 46 6.67 10.41 3.50
N PRO A 47 5.94 11.20 4.31
CA PRO A 47 4.95 10.67 5.26
C PRO A 47 3.87 9.81 4.59
N ARG A 48 3.47 10.13 3.35
CA ARG A 48 2.49 9.34 2.59
C ARG A 48 3.02 7.99 2.17
N PHE A 49 4.29 7.89 1.76
CA PHE A 49 4.95 6.59 1.57
C PHE A 49 4.85 5.75 2.85
N ILE A 50 5.25 6.31 3.99
CA ILE A 50 5.18 5.64 5.29
C ILE A 50 3.74 5.25 5.66
N GLN A 51 2.76 6.10 5.34
CA GLN A 51 1.34 5.83 5.57
C GLN A 51 0.89 4.56 4.85
N TYR A 52 1.30 4.35 3.59
CA TYR A 52 0.95 3.12 2.85
C TYR A 52 1.73 1.91 3.31
N THR A 53 3.03 2.05 3.50
CA THR A 53 3.88 0.89 3.80
C THR A 53 3.59 0.31 5.19
N ARG A 54 3.07 1.11 6.12
CA ARG A 54 2.71 0.65 7.46
C ARG A 54 1.32 0.00 7.55
N ILE A 55 0.52 0.03 6.47
CA ILE A 55 -0.84 -0.53 6.47
C ILE A 55 -0.75 -2.02 6.74
N ASP A 56 -1.39 -2.44 7.84
CA ASP A 56 -1.38 -3.79 8.33
C ASP A 56 -2.78 -4.17 8.79
N CYS A 57 -3.39 -5.15 8.12
CA CYS A 57 -4.76 -5.58 8.36
C CYS A 57 -5.02 -6.04 9.81
N VAL A 58 -3.98 -6.52 10.51
CA VAL A 58 -4.04 -6.89 11.93
C VAL A 58 -4.35 -5.69 12.82
N ASP A 59 -3.81 -4.51 12.50
CA ASP A 59 -4.01 -3.29 13.29
C ASP A 59 -5.48 -2.85 13.32
N TRP A 60 -6.29 -3.33 12.36
CA TRP A 60 -7.72 -3.02 12.26
C TRP A 60 -8.63 -4.20 12.61
N GLY A 61 -8.09 -5.36 12.98
CA GLY A 61 -8.88 -6.57 13.26
C GLY A 61 -9.72 -7.04 12.06
N LYS A 62 -9.26 -6.77 10.84
CA LYS A 62 -9.98 -7.07 9.58
C LYS A 62 -9.08 -7.86 8.64
N SER A 63 -9.67 -8.66 7.76
CA SER A 63 -8.93 -9.44 6.76
C SER A 63 -9.03 -8.78 5.39
N PHE A 64 -8.00 -8.01 5.03
CA PHE A 64 -7.88 -7.40 3.71
C PHE A 64 -6.42 -7.34 3.26
N SER A 65 -6.19 -7.38 1.95
CA SER A 65 -4.90 -7.04 1.35
C SER A 65 -5.05 -5.70 0.61
N MET A 66 -3.94 -5.00 0.43
CA MET A 66 -3.94 -3.73 -0.28
C MET A 66 -2.84 -3.73 -1.31
N TYR A 67 -3.25 -3.83 -2.57
CA TYR A 67 -2.35 -3.98 -3.71
C TYR A 67 -1.33 -2.83 -3.81
N GLU A 68 -1.77 -1.61 -3.51
CA GLU A 68 -0.92 -0.43 -3.48
C GLU A 68 0.20 -0.56 -2.45
N THR A 69 -0.09 -1.08 -1.25
CA THR A 69 0.93 -1.32 -0.21
C THR A 69 1.94 -2.36 -0.67
N GLU A 70 1.48 -3.48 -1.22
CA GLU A 70 2.35 -4.55 -1.71
C GLU A 70 3.28 -4.05 -2.81
N MET A 71 2.75 -3.31 -3.80
CA MET A 71 3.55 -2.76 -4.89
C MET A 71 4.54 -1.70 -4.41
N ILE A 72 4.12 -0.80 -3.51
CA ILE A 72 5.03 0.20 -2.95
C ILE A 72 6.17 -0.49 -2.20
N ILE A 73 5.88 -1.49 -1.38
CA ILE A 73 6.91 -2.24 -0.63
C ILE A 73 7.84 -2.98 -1.60
N ALA A 74 7.30 -3.72 -2.57
CA ALA A 74 8.08 -4.51 -3.52
C ALA A 74 9.12 -3.65 -4.27
N HIS A 75 8.70 -2.48 -4.77
CA HIS A 75 9.60 -1.56 -5.46
C HIS A 75 10.57 -0.86 -4.51
N ALA A 76 10.12 -0.51 -3.29
CA ALA A 76 10.94 0.18 -2.31
C ALA A 76 12.08 -0.67 -1.75
N LEU A 77 11.88 -1.98 -1.54
CA LEU A 77 12.86 -2.87 -0.92
C LEU A 77 14.22 -2.88 -1.61
N THR A 78 14.27 -2.58 -2.91
CA THR A 78 15.52 -2.43 -3.68
C THR A 78 16.47 -1.37 -3.10
N PHE A 79 15.95 -0.42 -2.33
CA PHE A 79 16.69 0.69 -1.71
C PHE A 79 17.06 0.46 -0.24
N TYR A 80 16.81 -0.73 0.29
CA TYR A 80 17.09 -1.08 1.68
C TYR A 80 18.07 -2.27 1.76
N ILE A 81 18.78 -2.36 2.89
CA ILE A 81 19.69 -3.44 3.23
C ILE A 81 19.03 -4.26 4.33
N LYS A 82 18.91 -5.56 4.12
CA LYS A 82 18.37 -6.49 5.12
C LYS A 82 19.41 -6.75 6.21
N GLY A 83 19.03 -6.54 7.47
CA GLY A 83 19.90 -6.53 8.67
C GLY A 83 20.05 -7.86 9.41
N ASN A 84 19.87 -9.00 8.74
CA ASN A 84 20.31 -10.35 9.17
C ASN A 84 19.28 -11.33 9.77
N GLU A 85 18.00 -11.00 9.87
CA GLU A 85 16.99 -12.00 10.31
C GLU A 85 16.39 -12.79 9.13
N GLN A 86 16.47 -14.12 9.20
CA GLN A 86 15.70 -15.02 8.34
C GLN A 86 14.27 -15.13 8.89
N GLY A 87 13.27 -14.72 8.11
CA GLY A 87 11.85 -14.90 8.47
C GLY A 87 11.01 -13.62 8.47
N GLU A 88 9.80 -13.73 9.01
CA GLU A 88 8.90 -12.62 9.37
C GLU A 88 9.59 -11.71 10.40
N GLY A 89 9.44 -10.39 10.27
CA GLY A 89 9.99 -9.43 11.23
C GLY A 89 11.40 -8.89 10.89
N ALA A 90 11.95 -9.24 9.72
CA ALA A 90 13.26 -8.78 9.31
C ALA A 90 13.39 -7.25 9.32
N ILE A 91 14.49 -6.77 9.92
CA ILE A 91 14.83 -5.34 9.94
C ILE A 91 15.56 -4.97 8.66
N TYR A 92 15.11 -3.89 8.03
CA TYR A 92 15.69 -3.30 6.83
C TYR A 92 16.18 -1.90 7.13
N SER A 93 17.39 -1.57 6.68
CA SER A 93 18.00 -0.24 6.82
C SER A 93 18.02 0.47 5.47
N CYS A 94 17.55 1.71 5.42
CA CYS A 94 17.58 2.52 4.20
C CYS A 94 19.03 2.83 3.81
N LYS A 95 19.40 2.58 2.54
CA LYS A 95 20.75 2.85 2.02
C LYS A 95 21.15 4.34 2.08
N LYS A 96 20.17 5.27 2.08
CA LYS A 96 20.42 6.72 1.96
C LYS A 96 20.44 7.47 3.29
N CYS A 97 19.54 7.14 4.21
CA CYS A 97 19.39 7.87 5.47
C CYS A 97 19.52 6.98 6.72
N SER A 98 19.78 5.68 6.55
CA SER A 98 19.89 4.72 7.65
C SER A 98 18.63 4.58 8.51
N SER A 99 17.47 5.05 8.05
CA SER A 99 16.18 4.77 8.71
C SER A 99 15.93 3.27 8.70
N THR A 100 15.38 2.73 9.79
CA THR A 100 15.14 1.29 9.94
C THR A 100 13.65 0.98 9.89
N PHE A 101 13.32 -0.15 9.29
CA PHE A 101 11.95 -0.61 9.07
C PHE A 101 11.87 -2.10 9.39
N GLN A 102 10.75 -2.50 9.97
CA GLN A 102 10.40 -3.90 10.11
C GLN A 102 9.56 -4.32 8.91
N PHE A 103 10.04 -5.33 8.18
CA PHE A 103 9.27 -6.00 7.14
C PHE A 103 8.64 -7.28 7.70
N GLY A 104 7.36 -7.46 7.44
CA GLY A 104 6.70 -8.74 7.67
C GLY A 104 5.70 -9.00 6.56
N TRP A 105 5.52 -10.29 6.27
CA TRP A 105 4.49 -10.76 5.36
C TRP A 105 3.87 -12.03 5.94
N SER A 106 2.61 -12.31 5.61
CA SER A 106 1.95 -13.55 6.01
C SER A 106 0.79 -13.84 5.07
N ASP A 107 0.63 -15.10 4.66
CA ASP A 107 -0.48 -15.55 3.83
C ASP A 107 -1.53 -16.25 4.70
N PHE A 108 -2.72 -15.68 4.79
CA PHE A 108 -3.82 -16.24 5.58
C PHE A 108 -4.73 -17.14 4.73
N SER A 109 -4.89 -16.84 3.44
CA SER A 109 -5.64 -17.64 2.46
C SER A 109 -5.26 -17.24 1.03
N ILE A 110 -5.74 -17.98 0.02
CA ILE A 110 -5.53 -17.66 -1.41
C ILE A 110 -5.98 -16.25 -1.83
N HIS A 111 -6.80 -15.61 -1.00
CA HIS A 111 -7.35 -14.29 -1.26
C HIS A 111 -6.96 -13.26 -0.20
N VAL A 112 -6.13 -13.59 0.79
CA VAL A 112 -5.70 -12.63 1.83
C VAL A 112 -4.22 -12.83 2.13
N SER A 113 -3.43 -11.88 1.64
CA SER A 113 -2.01 -11.69 1.95
C SER A 113 -1.84 -10.44 2.82
N ARG A 114 -0.89 -10.49 3.72
CA ARG A 114 -0.47 -9.36 4.55
C ARG A 114 0.96 -9.03 4.18
N SER A 115 1.23 -7.76 3.91
CA SER A 115 2.60 -7.24 3.79
C SER A 115 2.63 -5.88 4.48
N TYR A 116 3.58 -5.70 5.40
CA TYR A 116 3.82 -4.41 6.03
C TYR A 116 5.32 -4.11 6.06
N PHE A 117 5.61 -2.82 6.08
CA PHE A 117 6.94 -2.26 6.20
C PHE A 117 6.85 -1.02 7.11
N LYS A 118 6.89 -1.31 8.42
CA LYS A 118 6.64 -0.35 9.50
C LYS A 118 7.95 0.32 9.92
N PRO A 119 8.01 1.65 10.05
CA PRO A 119 9.22 2.32 10.54
C PRO A 119 9.49 1.95 12.00
N LEU A 120 10.74 1.58 12.30
CA LEU A 120 11.24 1.44 13.66
C LEU A 120 11.96 2.72 14.10
N GLN A 121 12.78 3.28 13.20
CA GLN A 121 13.48 4.54 13.40
C GLN A 121 13.51 5.34 12.10
N LEU A 122 13.11 6.61 12.17
CA LEU A 122 13.16 7.55 11.04
C LEU A 122 14.24 8.60 11.27
N ASN A 123 15.20 8.65 10.36
CA ASN A 123 16.33 9.57 10.39
C ASN A 123 16.26 10.62 9.26
N ALA A 124 15.36 10.43 8.28
CA ALA A 124 15.19 11.37 7.17
C ALA A 124 14.42 12.62 7.63
N THR A 125 14.89 13.80 7.21
CA THR A 125 14.10 15.03 7.31
C THR A 125 12.91 14.93 6.36
N GLN A 126 11.70 15.18 6.86
CA GLN A 126 10.49 15.07 6.06
C GLN A 126 10.37 16.20 5.04
N VAL A 127 10.21 15.84 3.77
CA VAL A 127 9.97 16.78 2.65
C VAL A 127 8.60 16.58 2.01
N GLY A 128 8.02 15.38 2.14
CA GLY A 128 6.70 15.06 1.63
C GLY A 128 5.58 15.67 2.48
N ALA A 129 4.45 15.92 1.85
CA ALA A 129 3.24 16.37 2.50
C ALA A 129 2.77 15.36 3.57
N ASP A 130 2.06 15.88 4.57
CA ASP A 130 1.50 15.05 5.63
C ASP A 130 0.44 14.07 5.09
N ALA A 131 0.30 12.96 5.81
CA ALA A 131 -0.68 11.93 5.55
C ALA A 131 -2.11 12.48 5.72
N GLN A 132 -3.03 12.10 4.83
CA GLN A 132 -4.44 12.51 4.88
C GLN A 132 -5.33 11.35 5.32
N THR A 133 -6.45 11.72 5.96
CA THR A 133 -7.57 10.82 6.26
C THR A 133 -8.86 11.51 5.77
N PRO A 134 -9.73 10.82 4.99
CA PRO A 134 -9.61 9.44 4.52
C PRO A 134 -8.41 9.24 3.56
N ILE A 135 -7.79 8.08 3.66
CA ILE A 135 -6.61 7.68 2.88
C ILE A 135 -7.05 7.51 1.42
N PRO A 136 -6.48 8.26 0.47
CA PRO A 136 -6.74 8.02 -0.95
C PRO A 136 -6.37 6.58 -1.31
N TYR A 137 -7.17 5.89 -2.09
CA TYR A 137 -6.83 4.55 -2.56
C TYR A 137 -7.31 4.40 -4.00
N TYR A 138 -6.49 3.76 -4.84
CA TYR A 138 -6.87 3.56 -6.23
C TYR A 138 -7.89 2.42 -6.37
N GLY A 139 -7.83 1.45 -5.47
CA GLY A 139 -8.84 0.40 -5.36
C GLY A 139 -8.48 -0.93 -5.96
N GLY A 140 -7.17 -1.17 -6.20
CA GLY A 140 -6.55 -2.48 -6.39
C GLY A 140 -7.13 -3.39 -7.48
N PHE A 141 -6.34 -4.32 -8.01
CA PHE A 141 -6.76 -5.18 -9.12
C PHE A 141 -7.13 -6.62 -8.72
N SER A 142 -7.09 -6.94 -7.43
CA SER A 142 -7.34 -8.29 -6.90
C SER A 142 -7.66 -8.25 -5.42
N GLY A 143 -8.86 -8.74 -5.06
CA GLY A 143 -9.40 -8.71 -3.69
C GLY A 143 -9.57 -7.28 -3.20
N HIS A 144 -10.67 -6.86 -2.60
CA HIS A 144 -10.90 -7.07 -1.18
C HIS A 144 -12.12 -6.27 -0.76
N ALA A 145 -12.78 -6.76 0.29
CA ALA A 145 -13.61 -5.92 1.14
C ALA A 145 -12.73 -4.80 1.73
N LEU A 146 -13.05 -3.55 1.39
CA LEU A 146 -12.48 -2.41 2.09
C LEU A 146 -12.74 -2.58 3.59
N PRO A 147 -11.74 -2.35 4.45
CA PRO A 147 -11.99 -2.44 5.88
C PRO A 147 -13.06 -1.43 6.30
N ASP A 148 -13.04 -0.20 5.75
CA ASP A 148 -13.95 0.87 6.15
C ASP A 148 -13.99 1.99 5.09
N GLN A 149 -15.18 2.29 4.55
CA GLN A 149 -15.37 3.39 3.59
C GLN A 149 -15.16 4.79 4.22
N GLN A 150 -15.13 4.90 5.54
CA GLN A 150 -14.80 6.16 6.24
C GLN A 150 -13.29 6.38 6.35
N LEU A 151 -12.48 5.31 6.30
CA LEU A 151 -11.02 5.40 6.39
C LEU A 151 -10.36 5.57 5.02
N PHE A 152 -11.02 5.15 3.96
CA PHE A 152 -10.47 5.11 2.60
C PHE A 152 -11.36 5.84 1.61
N ARG A 153 -10.75 6.68 0.75
CA ARG A 153 -11.44 7.41 -0.32
C ARG A 153 -10.92 6.97 -1.68
N HIS A 154 -11.81 6.46 -2.52
CA HIS A 154 -11.45 6.02 -3.87
C HIS A 154 -10.99 7.20 -4.73
N VAL A 155 -9.90 7.03 -5.46
CA VAL A 155 -9.34 7.98 -6.43
C VAL A 155 -8.88 7.24 -7.68
N ASP A 156 -8.63 7.92 -8.79
CA ASP A 156 -7.99 7.30 -9.96
C ASP A 156 -6.46 7.17 -9.75
N ALA A 157 -5.81 6.41 -10.64
CA ALA A 157 -4.36 6.17 -10.54
C ALA A 157 -3.53 7.47 -10.64
N PRO A 158 -3.81 8.41 -11.55
CA PRO A 158 -3.13 9.71 -11.57
C PRO A 158 -3.24 10.49 -10.25
N ALA A 159 -4.44 10.55 -9.66
CA ALA A 159 -4.67 11.21 -8.38
C ALA A 159 -3.97 10.50 -7.23
N PHE A 160 -3.91 9.16 -7.24
CA PHE A 160 -3.12 8.38 -6.29
C PHE A 160 -1.63 8.72 -6.38
N ILE A 161 -1.05 8.75 -7.59
CA ILE A 161 0.37 9.09 -7.78
C ILE A 161 0.66 10.52 -7.35
N THR A 162 -0.22 11.46 -7.71
CA THR A 162 -0.12 12.86 -7.27
C THR A 162 -0.17 12.96 -5.74
N TYR A 163 -1.04 12.19 -5.11
CA TYR A 163 -1.14 12.13 -3.66
C TYR A 163 0.18 11.68 -3.02
N ILE A 164 0.73 10.54 -3.43
CA ILE A 164 1.94 9.99 -2.77
C ILE A 164 3.19 10.85 -3.01
N ARG A 165 3.27 11.55 -4.16
CA ARG A 165 4.40 12.44 -4.50
C ARG A 165 4.31 13.85 -3.93
N ALA A 166 3.22 14.23 -3.25
CA ALA A 166 3.05 15.61 -2.80
C ALA A 166 4.16 16.05 -1.83
N LEU A 167 4.64 17.27 -2.01
CA LEU A 167 5.63 17.94 -1.15
C LEU A 167 4.93 18.82 -0.11
N LYS A 168 5.64 19.16 0.96
CA LYS A 168 5.19 20.20 1.89
C LYS A 168 5.02 21.54 1.16
N SER A 169 4.03 22.31 1.61
CA SER A 169 3.76 23.68 1.12
C SER A 169 4.53 24.70 1.95
#